data_AF-A0A0F8ZIV7-F1
#
_entry.id   AF-A0A0F8ZIV7-F1
#
_cell.length_a   1.000
_cell.length_b   1.000
_cell.length_c   1.000
_cell.angle_alpha   90.00
_cell.angle_beta   90.00
_cell.angle_gamma   90.00
#
_symmetry.space_group_name_H-M   'P 1'
#
loop_
_entity.id
_entity.type
_entity.pdbx_description
1 polymer ?
#
loop_
_entity_poly.entity_id
_entity_poly.type
_entity_poly.pdbx_seq_one_letter_code
_entity_poly.pdbx_strand_id
1 'polypeptide(L)'
;MAVFDCVMMVIDAAKGIEKQTLKLFEVCRLKKIPVLTFINKMDMPGRDPLDLMDEVEVALKIKSYAYNWPIGLGKEFCGVYDRLTNQALIFESSAKGGSQLAPST
;
A
#
# COMPACT_ATOMS: atom_id res chain seq x y z
N MET A 1 5.78 28.97 0.21
CA MET A 1 4.91 27.81 -0.09
C MET A 1 5.81 26.62 -0.37
N ALA A 2 5.72 25.54 0.39
CA ALA A 2 6.40 24.30 0.00
C ALA A 2 5.66 23.72 -1.21
N VAL A 3 6.39 23.52 -2.30
CA VAL A 3 5.94 22.79 -3.49
C VAL A 3 6.46 21.38 -3.32
N PHE A 4 5.55 20.41 -3.28
CA PHE A 4 5.89 18.99 -3.25
C PHE A 4 5.45 18.40 -4.58
N ASP A 5 6.33 17.65 -5.22
CA ASP A 5 6.05 17.01 -6.51
C ASP A 5 5.17 15.75 -6.35
N CYS A 6 5.20 15.11 -5.17
CA CYS A 6 4.35 13.97 -4.82
C CYS A 6 4.18 13.83 -3.30
N VAL A 7 3.22 13.01 -2.87
CA VAL A 7 3.03 12.62 -1.47
C VAL A 7 2.89 11.11 -1.35
N MET A 8 3.45 10.52 -0.30
CA MET A 8 3.28 9.11 0.06
C MET A 8 2.27 8.97 1.19
N MET A 9 1.20 8.22 0.94
CA MET A 9 0.21 7.79 1.93
C MET A 9 0.58 6.40 2.44
N VAL A 10 0.79 6.27 3.74
CA VAL A 10 1.01 4.97 4.39
C VAL A 10 -0.27 4.59 5.13
N ILE A 11 -0.80 3.41 4.82
CA ILE A 11 -2.02 2.85 5.41
C ILE A 11 -1.64 1.59 6.17
N ASP A 12 -2.16 1.41 7.37
CA ASP A 12 -2.05 0.15 8.10
C ASP A 12 -3.12 -0.82 7.60
N ALA A 13 -2.74 -2.01 7.12
CA ALA A 13 -3.65 -3.00 6.55
C ALA A 13 -4.81 -3.40 7.48
N ALA A 14 -4.60 -3.34 8.80
CA ALA A 14 -5.64 -3.67 9.77
C ALA A 14 -6.60 -2.51 10.02
N LYS A 15 -6.10 -1.26 9.98
CA LYS A 15 -6.89 -0.08 10.34
C LYS A 15 -7.56 0.60 9.15
N GLY A 16 -6.97 0.53 7.96
CA GLY A 16 -7.39 1.32 6.81
C GLY A 16 -7.09 2.81 6.99
N ILE A 17 -7.89 3.67 6.35
CA ILE A 17 -7.65 5.11 6.33
C ILE A 17 -8.04 5.80 7.66
N GLU A 18 -7.08 6.46 8.31
CA GLU A 18 -7.34 7.20 9.53
C GLU A 18 -7.92 8.60 9.24
N LYS A 19 -8.93 9.05 10.00
CA LYS A 19 -9.64 10.32 9.77
C LYS A 19 -8.74 11.56 9.76
N GLN A 20 -7.65 11.53 10.52
CA GLN A 20 -6.69 12.65 10.58
C GLN A 20 -5.89 12.80 9.28
N THR A 21 -5.64 11.67 8.61
CA THR A 21 -4.89 11.57 7.35
C THR A 21 -5.69 12.16 6.18
N LEU A 22 -7.03 12.01 6.20
CA LEU A 22 -7.93 12.49 5.15
C LEU A 22 -7.79 13.97 4.82
N LYS A 23 -7.71 14.85 5.83
CA LYS A 23 -7.64 16.30 5.62
C LYS A 23 -6.40 16.72 4.82
N LEU A 24 -5.28 16.04 5.05
CA LEU A 24 -4.03 16.32 4.34
C LEU A 24 -4.12 15.87 2.87
N PHE A 25 -4.64 14.67 2.62
CA PHE A 25 -4.75 14.13 1.27
C PHE A 25 -5.85 14.81 0.44
N GLU A 26 -6.89 15.34 1.07
CA GLU A 26 -7.87 16.18 0.39
C GLU A 26 -7.24 17.45 -0.18
N VAL A 27 -6.31 18.08 0.55
CA VAL A 27 -5.54 19.21 0.03
C VAL A 27 -4.63 18.79 -1.13
N CYS A 28 -3.99 17.62 -1.03
CA CYS A 28 -3.13 17.10 -2.10
C CYS A 28 -3.93 16.86 -3.40
N ARG A 29 -5.14 16.29 -3.28
CA ARG A 29 -6.09 16.13 -4.38
C ARG A 29 -6.44 17.46 -5.03
N LEU A 30 -6.84 18.46 -4.23
CA LEU A 30 -7.23 19.78 -4.75
C LEU A 30 -6.08 20.46 -5.50
N LYS A 31 -4.84 20.20 -5.10
CA LYS A 31 -3.63 20.69 -5.75
C LYS A 31 -3.14 19.83 -6.92
N LYS A 32 -3.86 18.75 -7.27
CA LYS A 32 -3.47 17.76 -8.29
C LYS A 32 -2.07 17.16 -8.04
N ILE A 33 -1.68 17.03 -6.78
CA ILE A 33 -0.42 16.40 -6.40
C ILE A 33 -0.61 14.88 -6.45
N PRO A 34 0.25 14.13 -7.17
CA PRO A 34 0.22 12.67 -7.18
C PRO A 34 0.34 12.07 -5.79
N VAL A 35 -0.50 11.08 -5.49
CA VAL A 35 -0.50 10.35 -4.22
C VAL A 35 -0.09 8.90 -4.46
N LEU A 36 1.03 8.50 -3.88
CA LEU A 36 1.49 7.11 -3.85
C LEU A 36 0.99 6.45 -2.58
N THR A 37 0.30 5.32 -2.68
CA THR A 37 -0.25 4.62 -1.50
C THR A 37 0.55 3.36 -1.20
N PHE A 38 0.96 3.21 0.05
CA PHE A 38 1.64 2.04 0.57
C PHE A 38 0.82 1.40 1.68
N ILE A 39 0.44 0.14 1.51
CA ILE A 39 -0.26 -0.64 2.53
C ILE A 39 0.79 -1.40 3.36
N ASN A 40 0.86 -1.08 4.64
CA ASN A 40 1.83 -1.62 5.60
C ASN A 40 1.21 -2.74 6.46
N LYS A 41 2.06 -3.59 7.04
CA LYS A 41 1.69 -4.70 7.94
C LYS A 41 0.83 -5.77 7.29
N MET A 42 1.08 -6.07 6.03
CA MET A 42 0.38 -7.13 5.29
C MET A 42 0.65 -8.55 5.85
N ASP A 43 1.72 -8.69 6.64
CA ASP A 43 2.09 -9.87 7.43
C ASP A 43 1.21 -10.09 8.69
N MET A 44 0.41 -9.10 9.06
CA MET A 44 -0.54 -9.18 10.17
C MET A 44 -1.98 -9.40 9.67
N PRO A 45 -2.88 -9.97 10.50
CA PRO A 45 -4.30 -10.02 10.17
C PRO A 45 -4.82 -8.62 9.85
N GLY A 46 -5.39 -8.46 8.66
CA GLY A 46 -5.81 -7.17 8.13
C GLY A 46 -7.07 -7.28 7.28
N ARG A 47 -7.47 -6.15 6.71
CA ARG A 47 -8.61 -6.04 5.80
C ARG A 47 -8.23 -6.54 4.40
N ASP A 48 -9.23 -6.85 3.59
CA ASP A 48 -9.00 -7.23 2.20
C ASP A 48 -8.36 -6.07 1.41
N PRO A 49 -7.36 -6.32 0.55
CA PRO A 49 -6.73 -5.28 -0.26
C PRO A 49 -7.70 -4.52 -1.16
N LEU A 50 -8.73 -5.18 -1.71
CA LEU A 50 -9.75 -4.53 -2.52
C LEU A 50 -10.59 -3.57 -1.67
N ASP A 51 -10.99 -3.98 -0.46
CA ASP A 51 -11.73 -3.12 0.46
C ASP A 51 -10.91 -1.88 0.85
N LEU A 52 -9.60 -2.03 1.04
CA LEU A 52 -8.68 -0.93 1.33
C LEU A 52 -8.54 0.01 0.12
N MET A 53 -8.48 -0.53 -1.09
CA MET A 53 -8.46 0.28 -2.32
C MET A 53 -9.76 1.07 -2.47
N ASP A 54 -10.91 0.42 -2.30
CA ASP A 54 -12.23 1.05 -2.39
C ASP A 54 -12.38 2.16 -1.34
N GLU A 55 -11.91 1.93 -0.11
CA GLU A 55 -11.89 2.95 0.95
C GLU A 55 -11.06 4.18 0.53
N VAL A 56 -9.89 3.98 -0.07
CA VAL A 56 -9.05 5.06 -0.59
C VAL A 56 -9.74 5.80 -1.73
N GLU A 57 -10.37 5.08 -2.67
CA GLU A 57 -11.09 5.70 -3.79
C GLU A 57 -12.25 6.56 -3.31
N VAL A 58 -13.06 6.06 -2.38
CA VAL A 58 -14.20 6.79 -1.80
C VAL A 58 -13.72 8.02 -1.03
N ALA A 59 -12.70 7.85 -0.19
CA ALA A 59 -12.25 8.91 0.69
C ALA A 59 -11.55 10.05 -0.06
N LEU A 60 -10.72 9.71 -1.06
CA LEU A 60 -10.01 10.69 -1.85
C LEU A 60 -10.77 11.11 -3.11
N LYS A 61 -11.81 10.39 -3.54
CA LYS A 61 -12.52 10.64 -4.80
C LYS A 61 -11.58 10.61 -6.02
N ILE A 62 -10.61 9.68 -6.00
CA ILE A 62 -9.66 9.42 -7.09
C ILE A 62 -9.69 7.94 -7.43
N LYS A 63 -9.30 7.58 -8.65
CA LYS A 63 -9.10 6.18 -9.01
C LYS A 63 -7.76 5.68 -8.52
N SER A 64 -7.73 4.47 -8.01
CA SER A 64 -6.54 3.79 -7.53
C SER A 64 -6.05 2.78 -8.57
N TYR A 65 -4.76 2.48 -8.53
CA TYR A 65 -4.16 1.43 -9.35
C TYR A 65 -3.21 0.63 -8.47
N ALA A 66 -3.46 -0.67 -8.34
CA ALA A 66 -2.55 -1.56 -7.64
C ALA A 66 -1.29 -1.76 -8.48
N TYR A 67 -0.19 -1.12 -8.11
CA TYR A 67 1.10 -1.33 -8.75
C TYR A 67 1.66 -2.72 -8.42
N ASN A 68 1.67 -3.04 -7.11
CA ASN A 68 1.99 -4.34 -6.58
C ASN A 68 0.72 -4.96 -5.98
N TRP A 69 0.57 -6.28 -6.12
CA TRP A 69 -0.52 -7.04 -5.50
C TRP A 69 0.04 -7.97 -4.41
N PRO A 70 -0.51 -7.98 -3.18
CA PRO A 70 -0.04 -8.90 -2.15
C PRO A 70 -0.33 -10.36 -2.51
N ILE A 71 0.64 -11.23 -2.25
CA ILE A 71 0.48 -12.68 -2.38
C ILE A 71 0.24 -13.23 -0.98
N GLY A 72 -0.99 -13.66 -0.72
CA GLY A 72 -1.46 -14.06 0.61
C GLY A 72 -1.77 -12.86 1.52
N LEU A 73 -2.33 -13.15 2.69
CA LEU A 73 -2.70 -12.17 3.71
C LEU A 73 -2.33 -12.67 5.11
N GLY A 74 -1.92 -11.75 5.99
CA GLY A 74 -1.55 -12.07 7.36
C GLY A 74 -0.47 -13.15 7.41
N LYS A 75 -0.78 -14.28 8.06
CA LYS A 75 0.17 -15.40 8.20
C LYS A 75 0.54 -16.07 6.86
N GLU A 76 -0.31 -15.93 5.85
CA GLU A 76 -0.06 -16.48 4.50
C GLU A 76 0.66 -15.48 3.59
N PHE A 77 0.89 -14.25 4.05
CA PHE A 77 1.61 -13.24 3.29
C PHE A 77 3.05 -13.70 3.05
N CYS A 78 3.38 -13.93 1.79
CA CYS A 78 4.69 -14.46 1.39
C CYS A 78 5.40 -13.58 0.37
N GLY A 79 4.80 -12.48 -0.07
CA GLY A 79 5.41 -11.62 -1.08
C GLY A 79 4.43 -10.70 -1.77
N VAL A 80 4.89 -10.12 -2.87
CA VAL A 80 4.09 -9.25 -3.75
C VAL A 80 4.30 -9.62 -5.21
N TYR A 81 3.24 -9.56 -6.01
CA TYR A 81 3.29 -9.65 -7.46
C TYR A 81 3.43 -8.25 -8.04
N ASP A 82 4.55 -7.97 -8.69
CA ASP A 82 4.75 -6.76 -9.47
C ASP A 82 4.02 -6.89 -10.81
N ARG A 83 2.98 -6.09 -10.99
CA ARG A 83 2.09 -6.14 -12.16
C ARG A 83 2.70 -5.49 -13.40
N LEU A 84 3.74 -4.66 -13.26
CA LEU A 84 4.42 -4.07 -14.42
C LEU A 84 5.45 -5.02 -15.00
N THR A 85 6.21 -5.71 -14.14
CA THR A 85 7.26 -6.64 -14.58
C THR A 85 6.74 -8.07 -14.77
N ASN A 86 5.53 -8.37 -14.31
CA ASN A 86 4.94 -9.71 -14.24
C ASN A 86 5.81 -10.70 -13.43
N GLN A 87 6.38 -10.22 -12.32
CA GLN A 87 7.25 -11.00 -11.46
C GLN A 87 6.68 -11.13 -10.04
N ALA A 88 6.85 -12.30 -9.44
CA ALA A 88 6.53 -12.52 -8.03
C ALA A 88 7.79 -12.28 -7.18
N LEU A 89 7.73 -11.28 -6.31
CA LEU A 89 8.75 -10.96 -5.32
C LEU A 89 8.39 -11.68 -4.02
N ILE A 90 8.97 -12.86 -3.81
CA ILE A 90 8.75 -13.67 -2.61
C ILE A 90 9.69 -13.23 -1.49
N PHE A 91 9.16 -13.18 -0.28
CA PHE A 91 9.86 -12.78 0.93
C PHE A 91 10.28 -14.00 1.73
N GLU A 92 11.57 -14.06 2.10
CA GLU A 92 12.04 -15.04 3.08
C GLU A 92 11.80 -14.52 4.50
N SER A 93 11.30 -15.38 5.38
CA SER A 93 11.15 -15.06 6.80
C SER A 93 12.53 -15.05 7.46
N SER A 94 13.19 -13.90 7.52
CA SER A 94 14.40 -13.77 8.33
C SER A 94 13.99 -13.60 9.79
N ALA A 95 14.59 -14.38 10.69
CA ALA A 95 14.26 -14.47 12.13
C ALA A 95 14.44 -13.15 12.92
N LYS A 96 14.76 -12.03 12.26
CA LYS A 96 14.93 -10.69 12.84
C LYS A 96 14.09 -9.66 12.08
N GLY A 97 12.76 -9.71 12.26
CA GLY A 97 11.85 -8.57 12.03
C GLY A 97 11.89 -7.89 10.66
N GLY A 98 12.33 -8.59 9.61
CA GLY A 98 12.42 -8.05 8.26
C GLY A 98 12.38 -9.15 7.21
N SER A 99 11.57 -8.94 6.18
CA SER A 99 11.50 -9.77 4.97
C SER A 99 12.62 -9.37 4.00
N GLN A 100 13.42 -10.34 3.57
CA GLN A 100 14.37 -10.15 2.46
C GLN A 100 13.78 -10.74 1.18
N LEU A 101 14.08 -10.12 0.04
CA LEU A 101 13.73 -10.69 -1.27
C LEU A 101 14.45 -12.02 -1.44
N ALA A 102 13.68 -13.08 -1.72
CA ALA A 102 14.24 -14.39 -2.05
C ALA A 102 15.10 -14.28 -3.31
N PRO A 103 16.25 -14.97 -3.39
CA PRO A 103 17.05 -15.02 -4.60
C PRO A 103 16.21 -15.55 -5.76
N SER A 104 16.22 -14.83 -6.89
CA SER A 104 15.62 -15.30 -8.14
C SER A 104 16.39 -16.53 -8.62
N THR A 105 15.85 -17.73 -8.37
CA THR A 105 16.36 -19.01 -8.87
C THR A 105 15.84 -19.26 -10.28
#